data_AF-A0A356X662-F1
#
_entry.id   AF-A0A356X662-F1
#
_cell.length_a   1.000
_cell.length_b   1.000
_cell.length_c   1.000
_cell.angle_alpha   90.00
_cell.angle_beta   90.00
_cell.angle_gamma   90.00
#
_symmetry.space_group_name_H-M   'P 1'
#
loop_
_entity.id
_entity.type
_entity.pdbx_description
1 polymer ?
#
loop_
_entity_poly.entity_id
_entity_poly.type
_entity_poly.pdbx_seq_one_letter_code
_entity_poly.pdbx_strand_id
1 'polypeptide(L)'
;NVVRVDIESGSTTTLQTVDDHSLEDVQGLDISDEGHFFIVGNVKNEEDATNTSFLKKGIADEDGNWEWITIAEMAPYPLSNTDFDHIMNEVVLSPDNKYAYINSGSRTDHGEVQSVDGKYPGLRETALTAKILKIPTDSVGLYLEDDLNYLQENGFIHAEGTRNSFGLNFDGEGRLFSADNAGERDDPGEFNWLQEGKHYGFPWRIGGNDTPMQFDDYDPSEDMLLTTDSRSEIFYNDPDYPAPPQGVEFVEPILNYGPDGVNYKDANTGEVFDASEQDTAISSFTAHRSSLGLVFDSDSALIGDYTGDGFVLAFTGGNDGAFLLQHMNDPGEDLLHLELTASGDTFTMQSTRIAQGFLNPIDSEIIENKIYVMEFTNSWLNNPSPWDDARSTQIWEITFPQNSTTTERAGEGIAHSIELSQNYPNPFNPSTSISFELPTSGKVSLNV
;
A
#
# COMPACT_ATOMS: atom_id res chain seq x y z
N ASN A 1 13.10 -6.92 13.90
CA ASN A 1 12.89 -6.38 15.27
C ASN A 1 11.44 -5.98 15.42
N VAL A 2 10.85 -6.20 16.59
CA VAL A 2 9.57 -5.59 17.01
C VAL A 2 9.92 -4.47 18.00
N VAL A 3 9.47 -3.25 17.70
CA VAL A 3 9.76 -2.06 18.50
C VAL A 3 8.44 -1.44 18.95
N ARG A 4 8.34 -1.12 20.24
CA ARG A 4 7.23 -0.34 20.78
C ARG A 4 7.62 1.13 20.86
N VAL A 5 6.72 2.00 20.43
CA VAL A 5 6.84 3.45 20.59
C VAL A 5 5.81 3.90 21.61
N ASP A 6 6.26 4.61 22.63
CA ASP A 6 5.38 5.30 23.59
C ASP A 6 5.11 6.70 23.03
N ILE A 7 3.89 6.91 22.54
CA ILE A 7 3.47 8.15 21.85
C ILE A 7 3.48 9.39 22.77
N GLU A 8 3.29 9.25 24.07
CA GLU A 8 3.30 10.39 25.00
C GLU A 8 4.72 10.90 25.28
N SER A 9 5.67 9.97 25.46
CA SER A 9 7.06 10.27 25.79
C SER A 9 7.97 10.36 24.56
N GLY A 10 7.53 9.85 23.41
CA GLY A 10 8.33 9.64 22.21
C GLY A 10 9.44 8.59 22.37
N SER A 11 9.39 7.78 23.44
CA SER A 11 10.43 6.79 23.72
C SER A 11 10.20 5.49 22.94
N THR A 12 11.29 4.88 22.48
CA THR A 12 11.25 3.59 21.78
C THR A 12 11.85 2.49 22.64
N THR A 13 11.25 1.31 22.60
CA THR A 13 11.74 0.11 23.30
C THR A 13 11.72 -1.06 22.34
N THR A 14 12.88 -1.66 22.09
CA THR A 14 12.95 -2.93 21.36
C THR A 14 12.35 -4.03 22.23
N LEU A 15 11.28 -4.65 21.74
CA LEU A 15 10.63 -5.77 22.41
C LEU A 15 11.24 -7.10 21.99
N GLN A 16 11.45 -7.30 20.69
CA GLN A 16 11.93 -8.55 20.10
C GLN A 16 12.92 -8.27 18.96
N THR A 17 13.83 -9.21 18.73
CA THR A 17 14.90 -9.13 17.74
C THR A 17 14.98 -10.37 16.88
N VAL A 18 15.81 -10.32 15.83
CA VAL A 18 16.13 -11.49 15.00
C VAL A 18 16.60 -12.69 15.82
N ASP A 19 17.29 -12.50 16.94
CA ASP A 19 17.73 -13.60 17.81
C ASP A 19 16.55 -14.31 18.49
N ASP A 20 15.43 -13.60 18.67
CA ASP A 20 14.23 -14.13 19.32
C ASP A 20 13.32 -14.87 18.33
N HIS A 21 13.07 -14.27 17.17
CA HIS A 21 12.12 -14.80 16.17
C HIS A 21 12.79 -15.47 14.96
N SER A 22 14.12 -15.39 14.82
CA SER A 22 14.91 -16.02 13.75
C SER A 22 14.49 -15.63 12.32
N LEU A 23 14.14 -14.36 12.09
CA LEU A 23 13.84 -13.83 10.75
C LEU A 23 14.70 -12.59 10.50
N GLU A 24 15.52 -12.62 9.45
CA GLU A 24 16.48 -11.57 9.13
C GLU A 24 15.85 -10.40 8.38
N ASP A 25 14.85 -10.68 7.54
CA ASP A 25 14.13 -9.71 6.73
C ASP A 25 12.62 -9.80 7.06
N VAL A 26 12.18 -9.04 8.06
CA VAL A 26 10.76 -8.94 8.46
C VAL A 26 10.16 -7.74 7.78
N GLN A 27 9.04 -7.94 7.09
CA GLN A 27 8.46 -6.92 6.22
C GLN A 27 7.03 -6.53 6.61
N GLY A 28 6.25 -7.45 7.20
CA GLY A 28 4.87 -7.18 7.62
C GLY A 28 4.59 -7.59 9.05
N LEU A 29 3.64 -6.91 9.69
CA LEU A 29 3.24 -7.13 11.08
C LEU A 29 1.76 -6.79 11.27
N ASP A 30 1.05 -7.67 11.98
CA ASP A 30 -0.30 -7.38 12.49
C ASP A 30 -0.50 -8.00 13.88
N ILE A 31 -1.49 -7.52 14.63
CA ILE A 31 -1.76 -7.91 16.01
C ILE A 31 -3.23 -8.30 16.13
N SER A 32 -3.48 -9.55 16.55
CA SER A 32 -4.85 -10.02 16.82
C SER A 32 -5.49 -9.32 18.02
N ASP A 33 -6.81 -9.44 18.15
CA ASP A 33 -7.60 -8.93 19.28
C ASP A 33 -7.11 -9.45 20.65
N GLU A 34 -6.50 -10.65 20.67
CA GLU A 34 -5.93 -11.26 21.87
C GLU A 34 -4.51 -10.72 22.20
N GLY A 35 -3.97 -9.81 21.38
CA GLY A 35 -2.63 -9.26 21.55
C GLY A 35 -1.50 -10.14 21.02
N HIS A 36 -1.80 -11.20 20.27
CA HIS A 36 -0.79 -12.01 19.59
C HIS A 36 -0.27 -11.30 18.34
N PHE A 37 1.05 -11.28 18.20
CA PHE A 37 1.74 -10.64 17.06
C PHE A 37 1.90 -11.66 15.94
N PHE A 38 1.60 -11.26 14.71
CA PHE A 38 1.88 -12.03 13.51
C PHE A 38 2.87 -11.26 12.67
N ILE A 39 3.97 -11.92 12.27
CA ILE A 39 4.97 -11.32 11.39
C ILE A 39 5.19 -12.20 10.18
N VAL A 40 5.37 -11.57 9.02
CA VAL A 40 5.90 -12.22 7.83
C VAL A 40 7.35 -11.83 7.62
N GLY A 41 8.19 -12.81 7.32
CA GLY A 41 9.58 -12.54 7.01
C GLY A 41 10.19 -13.56 6.06
N ASN A 42 11.34 -13.16 5.53
CA ASN A 42 12.02 -13.77 4.41
C ASN A 42 13.43 -14.20 4.81
N VAL A 43 13.88 -15.29 4.22
CA VAL A 43 15.24 -15.81 4.35
C VAL A 43 15.75 -16.09 2.95
N LYS A 44 16.64 -15.22 2.47
CA LYS A 44 17.27 -15.33 1.16
C LYS A 44 18.44 -16.30 1.23
N ASN A 45 18.52 -17.20 0.27
CA ASN A 45 19.68 -18.03 0.01
C ASN A 45 20.41 -17.49 -1.23
N GLU A 46 21.48 -16.74 -1.00
CA GLU A 46 22.31 -16.15 -2.05
C GLU A 46 22.98 -17.21 -2.95
N GLU A 47 23.38 -18.34 -2.38
CA GLU A 47 24.04 -19.41 -3.13
C GLU A 47 23.10 -20.07 -4.14
N ASP A 48 21.82 -20.22 -3.79
CA ASP A 48 20.82 -20.84 -4.66
C ASP A 48 19.92 -19.81 -5.38
N ALA A 49 20.05 -18.52 -5.05
CA ALA A 49 19.16 -17.44 -5.50
C ALA A 49 17.68 -17.80 -5.28
N THR A 50 17.33 -18.15 -4.03
CA THR A 50 15.95 -18.48 -3.64
C THR A 50 15.54 -17.70 -2.40
N ASN A 51 14.24 -17.50 -2.22
CA ASN A 51 13.65 -16.98 -0.99
C ASN A 51 12.82 -18.06 -0.30
N THR A 52 12.91 -18.14 1.02
CA THR A 52 12.01 -18.91 1.88
C THR A 52 11.29 -17.95 2.81
N SER A 53 9.97 -18.02 2.89
CA SER A 53 9.17 -17.10 3.69
C SER A 53 8.46 -17.82 4.82
N PHE A 54 8.18 -17.08 5.90
CA PHE A 54 7.57 -17.62 7.11
C PHE A 54 6.49 -16.68 7.62
N LEU A 55 5.37 -17.25 8.08
CA LEU A 55 4.43 -16.60 8.98
C LEU A 55 4.71 -17.08 10.40
N LYS A 56 5.04 -16.16 11.31
CA LYS A 56 5.28 -16.48 12.72
C LYS A 56 4.33 -15.74 13.64
N LYS A 57 3.93 -16.42 14.72
CA LYS A 57 3.09 -15.89 15.79
C LYS A 57 3.90 -15.71 17.06
N GLY A 58 3.93 -14.50 17.60
CA GLY A 58 4.53 -14.14 18.88
C GLY A 58 3.46 -13.99 19.95
N ILE A 59 3.63 -14.68 21.07
CA ILE A 59 2.73 -14.62 22.24
C ILE A 59 3.55 -14.09 23.41
N ALA A 60 3.16 -12.94 23.94
CA ALA A 60 3.76 -12.37 25.15
C ALA A 60 2.93 -12.75 26.38
N ASP A 61 3.58 -13.23 27.45
CA ASP A 61 2.93 -13.44 28.74
C ASP A 61 2.86 -12.14 29.58
N GLU A 62 2.19 -12.18 30.74
CA GLU A 62 2.04 -11.03 31.65
C GLU A 62 3.39 -10.51 32.19
N ASP A 63 4.42 -11.36 32.22
CA ASP A 63 5.77 -11.02 32.67
C ASP A 63 6.64 -10.46 31.52
N GLY A 64 6.11 -10.42 30.30
CA GLY A 64 6.80 -9.94 29.10
C GLY A 64 7.74 -10.97 28.47
N ASN A 65 7.63 -12.26 28.80
CA ASN A 65 8.33 -13.32 28.09
C ASN A 65 7.57 -13.68 26.81
N TRP A 66 8.31 -13.99 25.75
CA TRP A 66 7.73 -14.29 24.44
C TRP A 66 7.92 -15.75 24.05
N GLU A 67 6.89 -16.32 23.44
CA GLU A 67 6.95 -17.57 22.68
C GLU A 67 6.72 -17.26 21.20
N TRP A 68 7.61 -17.75 20.33
CA TRP A 68 7.46 -17.66 18.88
C TRP A 68 7.12 -19.02 18.27
N ILE A 69 6.01 -19.07 17.54
CA ILE A 69 5.50 -20.26 16.86
C ILE A 69 5.56 -20.03 15.36
N THR A 70 6.09 -20.99 14.60
CA THR A 70 5.97 -20.96 13.13
C THR A 70 4.59 -21.45 12.76
N ILE A 71 3.76 -20.55 12.22
CA ILE A 71 2.41 -20.86 11.76
C ILE A 71 2.49 -21.54 10.39
N ALA A 72 3.24 -20.92 9.48
CA ALA A 72 3.50 -21.46 8.15
C ALA A 72 4.93 -21.19 7.67
N GLU A 73 5.43 -22.09 6.83
CA GLU A 73 6.65 -21.98 6.05
C GLU A 73 6.30 -22.20 4.58
N MET A 74 6.76 -21.30 3.72
CA MET A 74 6.59 -21.39 2.29
C MET A 74 7.84 -22.02 1.68
N ALA A 75 7.64 -22.93 0.72
CA ALA A 75 8.73 -23.59 0.02
C ALA A 75 9.71 -22.58 -0.59
N PRO A 76 11.01 -22.91 -0.68
CA PRO A 76 11.97 -22.04 -1.34
C PRO A 76 11.57 -21.85 -2.80
N TYR A 77 11.36 -20.61 -3.20
CA TYR A 77 11.08 -20.25 -4.60
C TYR A 77 12.22 -19.39 -5.17
N PRO A 78 12.55 -19.52 -6.47
CA PRO A 78 13.61 -18.75 -7.10
C PRO A 78 13.39 -17.24 -7.03
N LEU A 79 14.44 -16.50 -6.67
CA LEU A 79 14.54 -15.05 -6.86
C LEU A 79 14.86 -14.72 -8.31
N SER A 80 14.70 -13.47 -8.71
CA SER A 80 14.95 -12.95 -10.04
C SER A 80 16.28 -12.19 -10.12
N ASN A 81 16.53 -11.58 -11.27
CA ASN A 81 17.66 -10.66 -11.48
C ASN A 81 17.16 -9.24 -11.80
N THR A 82 15.95 -8.90 -11.37
CA THR A 82 15.46 -7.52 -11.32
C THR A 82 16.16 -6.77 -10.19
N ASP A 83 15.96 -5.44 -10.10
CA ASP A 83 16.49 -4.66 -8.98
C ASP A 83 15.83 -4.99 -7.65
N PHE A 84 14.57 -5.44 -7.70
CA PHE A 84 13.80 -5.83 -6.54
C PHE A 84 12.95 -7.06 -6.88
N ASP A 85 13.17 -8.14 -6.14
CA ASP A 85 12.16 -9.19 -5.99
C ASP A 85 11.13 -8.70 -4.95
N HIS A 86 9.87 -8.65 -5.34
CA HIS A 86 8.76 -8.20 -4.48
C HIS A 86 8.29 -9.32 -3.55
N ILE A 87 9.25 -9.94 -2.86
CA ILE A 87 9.07 -11.01 -1.87
C ILE A 87 7.94 -10.71 -0.87
N MET A 88 7.56 -11.69 -0.06
CA MET A 88 6.44 -11.50 0.87
C MET A 88 6.68 -10.35 1.85
N ASN A 89 5.81 -9.35 1.81
CA ASN A 89 6.08 -8.08 2.49
C ASN A 89 4.99 -7.58 3.45
N GLU A 90 3.78 -8.13 3.41
CA GLU A 90 2.68 -7.65 4.26
C GLU A 90 1.88 -8.81 4.84
N VAL A 91 1.29 -8.61 6.02
CA VAL A 91 0.33 -9.54 6.62
C VAL A 91 -0.80 -8.78 7.31
N VAL A 92 -2.05 -9.10 6.98
CA VAL A 92 -3.22 -8.63 7.73
C VAL A 92 -4.12 -9.78 8.14
N LEU A 93 -4.64 -9.72 9.35
CA LEU A 93 -5.57 -10.70 9.89
C LEU A 93 -6.99 -10.38 9.43
N SER A 94 -7.80 -11.42 9.20
CA SER A 94 -9.23 -11.23 9.01
C SER A 94 -9.85 -10.54 10.23
N PRO A 95 -11.00 -9.85 10.07
CA PRO A 95 -11.72 -9.25 11.20
C PRO A 95 -12.13 -10.24 12.30
N ASP A 96 -12.14 -11.54 12.01
CA ASP A 96 -12.39 -12.60 13.01
C ASP A 96 -11.10 -13.32 13.48
N ASN A 97 -9.94 -12.79 13.10
CA ASN A 97 -8.56 -13.27 13.29
C ASN A 97 -8.31 -14.74 12.91
N LYS A 98 -9.18 -15.38 12.13
CA LYS A 98 -9.02 -16.80 11.73
C LYS A 98 -8.01 -17.02 10.61
N TYR A 99 -7.81 -16.02 9.76
CA TYR A 99 -6.93 -16.11 8.61
C TYR A 99 -5.96 -14.92 8.60
N ALA A 100 -4.73 -15.18 8.20
CA ALA A 100 -3.75 -14.19 7.80
C ALA A 100 -3.73 -14.10 6.27
N TYR A 101 -3.81 -12.90 5.74
CA TYR A 101 -3.66 -12.59 4.32
C TYR A 101 -2.30 -11.99 4.08
N ILE A 102 -1.52 -12.59 3.18
CA ILE A 102 -0.12 -12.24 2.95
C ILE A 102 0.05 -11.88 1.49
N ASN A 103 0.64 -10.73 1.19
CA ASN A 103 1.13 -10.49 -0.16
C ASN A 103 2.36 -11.34 -0.41
N SER A 104 2.32 -12.12 -1.49
CA SER A 104 3.46 -12.77 -2.09
C SER A 104 3.64 -12.19 -3.48
N GLY A 105 4.44 -11.13 -3.56
CA GLY A 105 4.56 -10.36 -4.79
C GLY A 105 5.30 -11.11 -5.90
N SER A 106 5.41 -10.43 -7.02
CA SER A 106 5.96 -10.97 -8.26
C SER A 106 7.47 -11.14 -8.16
N ARG A 107 7.95 -12.12 -8.93
CA ARG A 107 9.37 -12.31 -9.20
C ARG A 107 9.87 -11.37 -10.29
N THR A 108 9.02 -11.11 -11.28
CA THR A 108 9.36 -10.36 -12.50
C THR A 108 8.78 -8.95 -12.47
N ASP A 109 9.26 -8.08 -13.36
CA ASP A 109 8.73 -6.72 -13.49
C ASP A 109 7.36 -6.71 -14.18
N HIS A 110 7.22 -7.49 -15.24
CA HIS A 110 6.04 -7.56 -16.10
C HIS A 110 5.90 -8.92 -16.79
N GLY A 111 6.32 -10.01 -16.13
CA GLY A 111 6.21 -11.37 -16.63
C GLY A 111 7.30 -11.79 -17.60
N GLU A 112 8.36 -11.01 -17.76
CA GLU A 112 9.51 -11.31 -18.60
C GLU A 112 10.33 -12.51 -18.06
N VAL A 113 11.10 -13.15 -18.94
CA VAL A 113 12.03 -14.21 -18.49
C VAL A 113 13.15 -13.59 -17.65
N GLN A 114 13.31 -14.08 -16.42
CA GLN A 114 14.37 -13.66 -15.50
C GLN A 114 15.22 -14.86 -15.08
N SER A 115 16.51 -14.86 -15.47
CA SER A 115 17.49 -15.87 -15.07
C SER A 115 18.58 -15.25 -14.20
N VAL A 116 19.03 -15.95 -13.16
CA VAL A 116 20.01 -15.42 -12.19
C VAL A 116 21.36 -16.09 -12.39
N ASP A 117 22.30 -15.40 -13.04
CA ASP A 117 23.65 -15.92 -13.34
C ASP A 117 23.65 -17.34 -13.98
N GLY A 118 22.66 -17.59 -14.84
CA GLY A 118 22.46 -18.89 -15.51
C GLY A 118 21.65 -19.93 -14.72
N LYS A 119 21.23 -19.62 -13.49
CA LYS A 119 20.23 -20.39 -12.75
C LYS A 119 18.82 -20.08 -13.25
N TYR A 120 17.94 -21.06 -13.10
CA TYR A 120 16.53 -21.00 -13.48
C TYR A 120 16.29 -20.45 -14.91
N PRO A 121 16.99 -20.98 -15.93
CA PRO A 121 16.87 -20.45 -17.29
C PRO A 121 15.44 -20.61 -17.81
N GLY A 122 14.90 -19.53 -18.40
CA GLY A 122 13.54 -19.53 -18.96
C GLY A 122 12.42 -19.36 -17.92
N LEU A 123 12.75 -19.11 -16.65
CA LEU A 123 11.75 -18.93 -15.60
C LEU A 123 11.16 -17.51 -15.61
N ARG A 124 9.84 -17.43 -15.38
CA ARG A 124 9.08 -16.19 -15.18
C ARG A 124 8.62 -16.16 -13.71
N GLU A 125 7.32 -16.23 -13.46
CA GLU A 125 6.70 -16.43 -12.14
C GLU A 125 6.69 -17.92 -11.71
N THR A 126 6.52 -18.17 -10.41
CA THR A 126 6.26 -19.51 -9.86
C THR A 126 4.88 -19.58 -9.18
N ALA A 127 4.54 -20.72 -8.56
CA ALA A 127 3.23 -20.91 -7.97
C ALA A 127 3.01 -20.09 -6.69
N LEU A 128 4.08 -19.68 -6.00
CA LEU A 128 4.00 -18.83 -4.83
C LEU A 128 4.04 -17.34 -5.14
N THR A 129 4.39 -16.91 -6.35
CA THR A 129 4.57 -15.48 -6.67
C THR A 129 3.32 -14.89 -7.33
N ALA A 130 3.18 -13.56 -7.22
CA ALA A 130 2.04 -12.79 -7.72
C ALA A 130 0.67 -13.25 -7.14
N LYS A 131 0.58 -13.37 -5.81
CA LYS A 131 -0.62 -13.86 -5.09
C LYS A 131 -0.85 -13.15 -3.77
N ILE A 132 -2.12 -13.12 -3.38
CA ILE A 132 -2.52 -12.91 -1.99
C ILE A 132 -2.83 -14.27 -1.39
N LEU A 133 -1.98 -14.71 -0.47
CA LEU A 133 -2.12 -15.99 0.22
C LEU A 133 -3.07 -15.86 1.41
N LYS A 134 -3.78 -16.94 1.76
CA LYS A 134 -4.72 -17.02 2.89
C LYS A 134 -4.36 -18.20 3.78
N ILE A 135 -3.90 -17.91 4.99
CA ILE A 135 -3.31 -18.90 5.90
C ILE A 135 -4.10 -18.96 7.21
N PRO A 136 -4.55 -20.14 7.69
CA PRO A 136 -5.21 -20.25 8.99
C PRO A 136 -4.23 -19.90 10.13
N THR A 137 -4.63 -18.98 11.01
CA THR A 137 -3.78 -18.44 12.09
C THR A 137 -3.54 -19.40 13.26
N ASP A 138 -4.32 -20.49 13.33
CA ASP A 138 -4.19 -21.57 14.30
C ASP A 138 -3.33 -22.75 13.81
N SER A 139 -2.77 -22.64 12.60
CA SER A 139 -1.83 -23.63 12.06
C SER A 139 -0.55 -23.67 12.89
N VAL A 140 0.12 -24.82 12.89
CA VAL A 140 1.45 -24.99 13.50
C VAL A 140 2.33 -25.77 12.53
N GLY A 141 3.34 -25.11 11.99
CA GLY A 141 4.28 -25.69 11.03
C GLY A 141 3.63 -26.13 9.72
N LEU A 142 2.61 -25.40 9.25
CA LEU A 142 2.02 -25.63 7.93
C LEU A 142 3.07 -25.37 6.85
N TYR A 143 3.23 -26.29 5.90
CA TYR A 143 4.16 -26.13 4.79
C TYR A 143 3.38 -25.84 3.50
N LEU A 144 3.72 -24.76 2.81
CA LEU A 144 3.13 -24.39 1.53
C LEU A 144 4.09 -24.78 0.41
N GLU A 145 3.69 -25.73 -0.44
CA GLU A 145 4.47 -26.12 -1.62
C GLU A 145 4.41 -25.03 -2.71
N ASP A 146 5.50 -24.84 -3.45
CA ASP A 146 5.53 -24.06 -4.69
C ASP A 146 4.89 -24.85 -5.85
N ASP A 147 3.62 -25.22 -5.66
CA ASP A 147 2.80 -25.96 -6.61
C ASP A 147 1.38 -25.37 -6.66
N LEU A 148 0.96 -24.95 -7.85
CA LEU A 148 -0.31 -24.24 -8.02
C LEU A 148 -1.52 -25.12 -7.69
N ASN A 149 -1.48 -26.41 -8.04
CA ASN A 149 -2.59 -27.32 -7.74
C ASN A 149 -2.69 -27.54 -6.24
N TYR A 150 -1.56 -27.73 -5.55
CA TYR A 150 -1.52 -27.85 -4.09
C TYR A 150 -2.15 -26.62 -3.42
N LEU A 151 -1.73 -25.41 -3.81
CA LEU A 151 -2.24 -24.17 -3.22
C LEU A 151 -3.75 -23.99 -3.46
N GLN A 152 -4.22 -24.33 -4.67
CA GLN A 152 -5.65 -24.27 -5.02
C GLN A 152 -6.49 -25.32 -4.29
N GLU A 153 -6.05 -26.58 -4.26
CA GLU A 153 -6.78 -27.69 -3.63
C GLU A 153 -6.93 -27.50 -2.12
N ASN A 154 -5.98 -26.82 -1.49
CA ASN A 154 -6.01 -26.53 -0.05
C ASN A 154 -6.59 -25.14 0.28
N GLY A 155 -6.96 -24.34 -0.72
CA GLY A 155 -7.58 -23.02 -0.52
C GLY A 155 -6.64 -21.98 0.09
N PHE A 156 -5.34 -22.06 -0.22
CA PHE A 156 -4.33 -21.12 0.27
C PHE A 156 -4.18 -19.86 -0.58
N ILE A 157 -4.90 -19.76 -1.69
CA ILE A 157 -4.91 -18.59 -2.58
C ILE A 157 -6.22 -17.83 -2.35
N HIS A 158 -6.11 -16.57 -1.92
CA HIS A 158 -7.25 -15.65 -1.90
C HIS A 158 -7.41 -14.98 -3.25
N ALA A 159 -6.34 -14.36 -3.77
CA ALA A 159 -6.34 -13.67 -5.06
C ALA A 159 -5.04 -13.96 -5.82
N GLU A 160 -5.11 -13.86 -7.14
CA GLU A 160 -3.97 -14.07 -8.05
C GLU A 160 -3.72 -12.82 -8.92
N GLY A 161 -2.51 -12.69 -9.45
CA GLY A 161 -2.21 -11.67 -10.44
C GLY A 161 -2.08 -10.26 -9.87
N THR A 162 -1.59 -10.14 -8.63
CA THR A 162 -1.04 -8.89 -8.07
C THR A 162 0.47 -8.85 -8.30
N ARG A 163 1.08 -7.66 -8.36
CA ARG A 163 2.52 -7.49 -8.59
C ARG A 163 3.28 -7.25 -7.29
N ASN A 164 3.11 -6.09 -6.69
CA ASN A 164 3.72 -5.67 -5.44
C ASN A 164 2.69 -4.92 -4.58
N SER A 165 1.69 -5.67 -4.10
CA SER A 165 0.65 -5.27 -3.17
C SER A 165 1.23 -5.03 -1.77
N PHE A 166 1.97 -3.94 -1.58
CA PHE A 166 2.69 -3.71 -0.33
C PHE A 166 1.74 -3.34 0.83
N GLY A 167 0.72 -2.52 0.60
CA GLY A 167 -0.28 -2.20 1.61
C GLY A 167 -1.52 -3.07 1.45
N LEU A 168 -1.90 -3.83 2.49
CA LEU A 168 -3.18 -4.55 2.57
C LEU A 168 -3.95 -4.07 3.80
N ASN A 169 -5.27 -3.93 3.68
CA ASN A 169 -6.09 -3.73 4.87
C ASN A 169 -7.56 -4.08 4.63
N PHE A 170 -8.27 -4.40 5.72
CA PHE A 170 -9.71 -4.56 5.72
C PHE A 170 -10.40 -3.24 6.02
N ASP A 171 -11.48 -2.95 5.29
CA ASP A 171 -12.39 -1.87 5.69
C ASP A 171 -13.34 -2.30 6.81
N GLY A 172 -14.16 -1.37 7.30
CA GLY A 172 -15.15 -1.63 8.35
C GLY A 172 -16.25 -2.64 7.97
N GLU A 173 -16.39 -3.00 6.69
CA GLU A 173 -17.31 -4.04 6.22
C GLU A 173 -16.62 -5.41 6.03
N GLY A 174 -15.32 -5.50 6.32
CA GLY A 174 -14.53 -6.73 6.17
C GLY A 174 -14.17 -7.06 4.73
N ARG A 175 -14.12 -6.06 3.84
CA ARG A 175 -13.60 -6.20 2.47
C ARG A 175 -12.08 -5.94 2.49
N LEU A 176 -11.31 -6.84 1.88
CA LEU A 176 -9.86 -6.70 1.76
C LEU A 176 -9.51 -5.81 0.57
N PHE A 177 -8.71 -4.77 0.80
CA PHE A 177 -8.19 -3.91 -0.26
C PHE A 177 -6.67 -3.90 -0.27
N SER A 178 -6.09 -3.52 -1.40
CA SER A 178 -4.65 -3.28 -1.51
C SER A 178 -4.33 -2.25 -2.57
N ALA A 179 -3.30 -1.44 -2.31
CA ALA A 179 -2.60 -0.72 -3.35
C ALA A 179 -1.50 -1.61 -3.94
N ASP A 180 -1.43 -1.70 -5.26
CA ASP A 180 -0.49 -2.56 -5.99
C ASP A 180 0.40 -1.74 -6.93
N ASN A 181 1.71 -1.93 -6.82
CA ASN A 181 2.69 -1.11 -7.53
C ASN A 181 3.04 -1.71 -8.90
N ALA A 182 2.91 -0.89 -9.94
CA ALA A 182 3.24 -1.23 -11.33
C ALA A 182 4.75 -1.41 -11.58
N GLY A 183 5.07 -1.88 -12.79
CA GLY A 183 6.42 -2.14 -13.29
C GLY A 183 7.23 -0.88 -13.61
N GLU A 184 8.34 -1.04 -14.34
CA GLU A 184 9.17 0.09 -14.77
C GLU A 184 8.52 0.96 -15.86
N ARG A 185 7.56 0.40 -16.59
CA ARG A 185 6.72 1.14 -17.56
C ARG A 185 5.77 2.07 -16.81
N ASP A 186 5.45 3.24 -17.37
CA ASP A 186 4.55 4.23 -16.76
C ASP A 186 3.07 3.82 -16.76
N ASP A 187 2.80 2.56 -16.41
CA ASP A 187 1.48 2.03 -16.14
C ASP A 187 0.97 2.52 -14.78
N PRO A 188 -0.31 2.92 -14.66
CA PRO A 188 -0.88 3.34 -13.38
C PRO A 188 -0.65 2.31 -12.26
N GLY A 189 -0.35 2.80 -11.06
CA GLY A 189 -0.40 1.96 -9.85
C GLY A 189 -1.85 1.68 -9.49
N GLU A 190 -2.15 0.48 -8.99
CA GLU A 190 -3.53 0.01 -8.83
C GLU A 190 -4.04 0.13 -7.39
N PHE A 191 -5.35 0.20 -7.24
CA PHE A 191 -6.08 0.01 -5.99
C PHE A 191 -7.19 -1.00 -6.22
N ASN A 192 -7.13 -2.11 -5.50
CA ASN A 192 -7.90 -3.30 -5.79
C ASN A 192 -8.75 -3.72 -4.60
N TRP A 193 -10.03 -3.99 -4.84
CA TRP A 193 -10.85 -4.77 -3.91
C TRP A 193 -10.55 -6.25 -4.13
N LEU A 194 -9.75 -6.84 -3.24
CA LEU A 194 -9.23 -8.20 -3.32
C LEU A 194 -10.29 -9.24 -2.91
N GLN A 195 -10.83 -9.94 -3.90
CA GLN A 195 -11.93 -10.90 -3.76
C GLN A 195 -11.45 -12.34 -3.95
N GLU A 196 -12.02 -13.25 -3.18
CA GLU A 196 -11.62 -14.67 -3.19
C GLU A 196 -11.83 -15.30 -4.57
N GLY A 197 -10.80 -15.95 -5.09
CA GLY A 197 -10.80 -16.65 -6.38
C GLY A 197 -10.74 -15.74 -7.61
N LYS A 198 -10.45 -14.44 -7.44
CA LYS A 198 -10.27 -13.50 -8.55
C LYS A 198 -8.81 -13.36 -8.97
N HIS A 199 -8.64 -12.89 -10.21
CA HIS A 199 -7.33 -12.64 -10.83
C HIS A 199 -7.24 -11.17 -11.27
N TYR A 200 -6.19 -10.46 -10.90
CA TYR A 200 -6.06 -9.00 -11.08
C TYR A 200 -5.26 -8.59 -12.32
N GLY A 201 -4.72 -9.56 -13.04
CA GLY A 201 -4.27 -9.39 -14.42
C GLY A 201 -2.78 -9.52 -14.61
N PHE A 202 -1.97 -9.29 -13.57
CA PHE A 202 -0.52 -9.48 -13.68
C PHE A 202 -0.17 -10.93 -14.08
N PRO A 203 0.75 -11.15 -15.03
CA PRO A 203 1.56 -10.13 -15.71
C PRO A 203 0.98 -9.64 -17.04
N TRP A 204 -0.20 -10.09 -17.46
CA TRP A 204 -0.80 -9.75 -18.76
C TRP A 204 -1.37 -8.34 -18.84
N ARG A 205 -1.81 -7.80 -17.70
CA ARG A 205 -2.47 -6.51 -17.59
C ARG A 205 -2.02 -5.83 -16.30
N ILE A 206 -1.57 -4.58 -16.40
CA ILE A 206 -0.98 -3.79 -15.31
C ILE A 206 -1.50 -2.36 -15.46
N GLY A 207 -2.05 -1.78 -14.40
CA GLY A 207 -2.58 -0.41 -14.42
C GLY A 207 -3.74 -0.23 -15.41
N GLY A 208 -4.45 -1.30 -15.75
CA GLY A 208 -5.48 -1.31 -16.81
C GLY A 208 -4.93 -1.23 -18.24
N ASN A 209 -3.62 -1.36 -18.43
CA ASN A 209 -2.97 -1.48 -19.74
C ASN A 209 -2.56 -2.92 -20.00
N ASP A 210 -2.59 -3.35 -21.27
CA ASP A 210 -2.06 -4.64 -21.66
C ASP A 210 -0.53 -4.58 -21.64
N THR A 211 0.12 -5.59 -21.05
CA THR A 211 1.57 -5.72 -21.08
C THR A 211 2.04 -5.93 -22.51
N PRO A 212 2.85 -5.03 -23.08
CA PRO A 212 3.00 -4.98 -24.53
C PRO A 212 3.84 -6.14 -25.10
N MET A 213 4.68 -6.78 -24.28
CA MET A 213 5.50 -7.94 -24.70
C MET A 213 4.69 -9.13 -25.21
N GLN A 214 3.39 -9.20 -24.91
CA GLN A 214 2.51 -10.27 -25.38
C GLN A 214 2.12 -10.14 -26.86
N PHE A 215 2.49 -9.05 -27.54
CA PHE A 215 2.11 -8.77 -28.92
C PHE A 215 3.29 -8.91 -29.89
N ASP A 216 3.06 -9.65 -30.98
CA ASP A 216 4.05 -9.96 -32.04
C ASP A 216 4.62 -8.72 -32.76
N ASP A 217 3.99 -7.55 -32.64
CA ASP A 217 4.41 -6.30 -33.27
C ASP A 217 4.96 -5.27 -32.28
N TYR A 218 5.18 -5.66 -31.01
CA TYR A 218 5.76 -4.76 -30.02
C TYR A 218 7.16 -4.29 -30.43
N ASP A 219 7.34 -2.97 -30.50
CA ASP A 219 8.63 -2.30 -30.64
C ASP A 219 8.85 -1.38 -29.44
N PRO A 220 9.71 -1.75 -28.47
CA PRO A 220 9.99 -0.94 -27.30
C PRO A 220 10.48 0.47 -27.62
N SER A 221 11.09 0.69 -28.79
CA SER A 221 11.59 2.03 -29.18
C SER A 221 10.48 3.02 -29.55
N GLU A 222 9.26 2.52 -29.77
CA GLU A 222 8.06 3.31 -30.07
C GLU A 222 7.09 3.38 -28.87
N ASP A 223 7.41 2.74 -27.74
CA ASP A 223 6.57 2.74 -26.54
C ASP A 223 6.77 4.03 -25.73
N MET A 224 5.81 4.94 -25.83
CA MET A 224 5.89 6.23 -25.14
C MET A 224 5.77 6.11 -23.61
N LEU A 225 5.29 4.97 -23.08
CA LEU A 225 5.22 4.72 -21.64
C LEU A 225 6.55 4.19 -21.06
N LEU A 226 7.54 3.85 -21.89
CA LEU A 226 8.89 3.58 -21.42
C LEU A 226 9.65 4.89 -21.22
N THR A 227 10.15 5.13 -20.01
CA THR A 227 10.97 6.32 -19.72
C THR A 227 12.41 6.10 -20.15
N THR A 228 13.17 7.17 -20.43
CA THR A 228 14.61 7.05 -20.77
C THR A 228 15.46 6.52 -19.61
N ASP A 229 14.95 6.59 -18.38
CA ASP A 229 15.61 6.09 -17.17
C ASP A 229 15.16 4.65 -16.82
N SER A 230 14.11 4.13 -17.48
CA SER A 230 13.70 2.72 -17.40
C SER A 230 14.74 1.80 -18.07
N ARG A 231 14.86 0.56 -17.57
CA ARG A 231 15.69 -0.48 -18.18
C ARG A 231 15.00 -1.03 -19.42
N SER A 232 14.95 -0.23 -20.48
CA SER A 232 14.39 -0.62 -21.79
C SER A 232 14.91 -1.96 -22.34
N GLU A 233 16.03 -2.49 -21.82
CA GLU A 233 16.58 -3.80 -22.20
C GLU A 233 15.74 -5.01 -21.77
N ILE A 234 14.91 -4.91 -20.71
CA ILE A 234 14.02 -6.01 -20.29
C ILE A 234 12.68 -6.01 -21.05
N PHE A 235 12.36 -4.91 -21.74
CA PHE A 235 11.21 -4.83 -22.64
C PHE A 235 11.62 -5.23 -24.06
N TYR A 236 11.01 -6.28 -24.59
CA TYR A 236 11.27 -6.76 -25.94
C TYR A 236 10.06 -7.48 -26.51
N ASN A 237 10.01 -7.61 -27.83
CA ASN A 237 9.04 -8.49 -28.47
C ASN A 237 9.31 -9.95 -28.08
N ASP A 238 8.38 -10.56 -27.36
CA ASP A 238 8.51 -11.91 -26.80
C ASP A 238 7.47 -12.86 -27.42
N PRO A 239 7.82 -13.56 -28.51
CA PRO A 239 6.93 -14.53 -29.16
C PRO A 239 6.53 -15.71 -28.25
N ASP A 240 7.26 -15.93 -27.15
CA ASP A 240 7.01 -16.98 -26.17
C ASP A 240 6.39 -16.42 -24.87
N TYR A 241 5.84 -15.19 -24.91
CA TYR A 241 5.08 -14.64 -23.79
C TYR A 241 3.85 -15.52 -23.53
N PRO A 242 3.59 -15.94 -22.28
CA PRO A 242 2.53 -16.88 -21.98
C PRO A 242 1.16 -16.28 -22.30
N ALA A 243 0.26 -17.08 -22.87
CA ALA A 243 -1.13 -16.67 -23.01
C ALA A 243 -1.82 -16.61 -21.62
N PRO A 244 -2.79 -15.70 -21.43
CA PRO A 244 -3.64 -15.70 -20.25
C PRO A 244 -4.29 -17.08 -19.99
N PRO A 245 -4.50 -17.48 -18.72
CA PRO A 245 -5.12 -18.75 -18.41
C PRO A 245 -6.53 -18.82 -19.00
N GLN A 246 -6.86 -19.95 -19.63
CA GLN A 246 -8.10 -20.08 -20.37
C GLN A 246 -9.33 -19.89 -19.45
N GLY A 247 -10.19 -18.94 -19.81
CA GLY A 247 -11.46 -18.70 -19.12
C GLY A 247 -11.35 -17.86 -17.85
N VAL A 248 -10.16 -17.34 -17.53
CA VAL A 248 -10.00 -16.32 -16.48
C VAL A 248 -10.48 -14.98 -17.02
N GLU A 249 -11.31 -14.31 -16.23
CA GLU A 249 -11.71 -12.91 -16.41
C GLU A 249 -10.94 -12.08 -15.39
N PHE A 250 -10.18 -11.09 -15.87
CA PHE A 250 -9.43 -10.21 -14.99
C PHE A 250 -10.35 -9.18 -14.34
N VAL A 251 -10.09 -8.89 -13.07
CA VAL A 251 -10.73 -7.80 -12.34
C VAL A 251 -9.93 -6.53 -12.61
N GLU A 252 -10.59 -5.50 -13.12
CA GLU A 252 -9.94 -4.20 -13.35
C GLU A 252 -9.75 -3.42 -12.04
N PRO A 253 -8.71 -2.58 -11.95
CA PRO A 253 -8.50 -1.68 -10.81
C PRO A 253 -9.63 -0.68 -10.61
N ILE A 254 -9.76 -0.17 -9.38
CA ILE A 254 -10.74 0.86 -9.05
C ILE A 254 -10.38 2.17 -9.75
N LEU A 255 -11.29 2.68 -10.58
CA LEU A 255 -11.09 3.94 -11.29
C LEU A 255 -11.07 5.12 -10.32
N ASN A 256 -10.09 6.01 -10.49
CA ASN A 256 -9.90 7.19 -9.65
C ASN A 256 -10.04 8.49 -10.43
N TYR A 257 -10.86 9.39 -9.90
CA TYR A 257 -11.18 10.69 -10.48
C TYR A 257 -10.39 11.85 -9.84
N GLY A 258 -9.56 11.56 -8.83
CA GLY A 258 -8.68 12.55 -8.20
C GLY A 258 -9.39 13.45 -7.18
N PRO A 259 -8.89 14.68 -6.94
CA PRO A 259 -7.96 15.42 -7.80
C PRO A 259 -6.47 15.06 -7.65
N ASP A 260 -6.05 14.43 -6.56
CA ASP A 260 -4.62 14.17 -6.31
C ASP A 260 -4.25 12.72 -6.68
N GLY A 261 -3.03 12.48 -7.14
CA GLY A 261 -2.57 11.12 -7.44
C GLY A 261 -3.09 10.55 -8.75
N VAL A 262 -3.52 11.39 -9.70
CA VAL A 262 -4.15 10.96 -10.97
C VAL A 262 -3.47 11.51 -12.22
N ASN A 263 -2.16 11.74 -12.15
CA ASN A 263 -1.37 12.08 -13.32
C ASN A 263 -1.09 10.82 -14.13
N TYR A 264 -1.05 10.93 -15.45
CA TYR A 264 -0.74 9.82 -16.34
C TYR A 264 -0.05 10.29 -17.60
N LYS A 265 0.67 9.39 -18.24
CA LYS A 265 1.31 9.63 -19.53
C LYS A 265 0.43 9.08 -20.65
N ASP A 266 0.16 9.88 -21.67
CA ASP A 266 -0.55 9.41 -22.85
C ASP A 266 0.35 8.49 -23.69
N ALA A 267 -0.14 7.28 -23.98
CA ALA A 267 0.62 6.26 -24.68
C ALA A 267 0.91 6.60 -26.16
N ASN A 268 0.24 7.60 -26.76
CA ASN A 268 0.45 7.99 -28.15
C ASN A 268 1.42 9.17 -28.29
N THR A 269 1.38 10.12 -27.35
CA THR A 269 2.18 11.35 -27.42
C THR A 269 3.34 11.39 -26.43
N GLY A 270 3.29 10.57 -25.38
CA GLY A 270 4.24 10.64 -24.25
C GLY A 270 4.05 11.87 -23.37
N GLU A 271 3.02 12.69 -23.61
CA GLU A 271 2.70 13.86 -22.80
C GLU A 271 2.06 13.43 -21.48
N VAL A 272 2.39 14.16 -20.42
CA VAL A 272 1.83 13.93 -19.08
C VAL A 272 0.60 14.83 -18.89
N PHE A 273 -0.47 14.24 -18.41
CA PHE A 273 -1.75 14.89 -18.13
C PHE A 273 -2.21 14.61 -16.70
N ASP A 274 -3.08 15.47 -16.20
CA ASP A 274 -3.85 15.27 -14.97
C ASP A 274 -5.27 14.83 -15.37
N ALA A 275 -5.70 13.65 -14.92
CA ALA A 275 -7.01 13.11 -15.26
C ALA A 275 -8.17 13.96 -14.72
N SER A 276 -7.99 14.58 -13.55
CA SER A 276 -9.01 15.42 -12.92
C SER A 276 -9.24 16.72 -13.71
N GLU A 277 -8.19 17.29 -14.32
CA GLU A 277 -8.30 18.46 -15.20
C GLU A 277 -8.96 18.15 -16.55
N GLN A 278 -9.08 16.86 -16.90
CA GLN A 278 -9.68 16.38 -18.15
C GLN A 278 -11.08 15.79 -17.99
N ASP A 279 -11.67 15.86 -16.78
CA ASP A 279 -12.94 15.20 -16.45
C ASP A 279 -12.91 13.68 -16.78
N THR A 280 -11.77 13.02 -16.54
CA THR A 280 -11.57 11.57 -16.75
C THR A 280 -11.01 10.90 -15.50
N ALA A 281 -10.83 9.58 -15.55
CA ALA A 281 -10.22 8.78 -14.50
C ALA A 281 -9.07 7.94 -15.05
N ILE A 282 -8.19 7.48 -14.15
CA ILE A 282 -7.18 6.46 -14.42
C ILE A 282 -7.42 5.23 -13.55
N SER A 283 -6.71 4.14 -13.84
CA SER A 283 -6.70 2.92 -13.04
C SER A 283 -5.98 3.14 -11.71
N SER A 284 -6.65 3.85 -10.81
CA SER A 284 -6.24 4.18 -9.44
C SER A 284 -5.20 5.29 -9.29
N PHE A 285 -3.91 5.05 -9.48
CA PHE A 285 -2.88 6.02 -9.06
C PHE A 285 -1.86 6.32 -10.16
N THR A 286 -1.30 7.53 -10.13
CA THR A 286 -0.12 7.89 -10.93
C THR A 286 0.96 6.82 -10.80
N ALA A 287 1.57 6.40 -11.91
CA ALA A 287 2.67 5.42 -11.86
C ALA A 287 3.82 5.90 -10.98
N HIS A 288 4.56 4.94 -10.43
CA HIS A 288 5.78 5.15 -9.62
C HIS A 288 5.59 5.90 -8.30
N ARG A 289 4.34 6.24 -7.91
CA ARG A 289 4.04 6.76 -6.57
C ARG A 289 4.48 5.82 -5.44
N SER A 290 4.63 4.53 -5.77
CA SER A 290 4.97 3.47 -4.82
C SER A 290 4.03 3.55 -3.63
N SER A 291 2.75 3.27 -3.88
CA SER A 291 1.73 3.30 -2.84
C SER A 291 2.02 2.18 -1.85
N LEU A 292 2.30 2.56 -0.60
CA LEU A 292 2.59 1.65 0.50
C LEU A 292 1.45 1.70 1.52
N GLY A 293 1.76 1.91 2.81
CA GLY A 293 0.82 1.89 3.94
C GLY A 293 -0.60 2.31 3.62
N LEU A 294 -1.53 1.41 3.97
CA LEU A 294 -2.97 1.52 3.74
C LEU A 294 -3.70 1.29 5.05
N VAL A 295 -4.53 2.25 5.45
CA VAL A 295 -5.37 2.14 6.66
C VAL A 295 -6.80 2.57 6.36
N PHE A 296 -7.77 1.89 6.96
CA PHE A 296 -9.17 2.29 6.93
C PHE A 296 -9.64 2.70 8.32
N ASP A 297 -10.52 3.69 8.38
CA ASP A 297 -11.28 4.03 9.59
C ASP A 297 -12.35 2.96 9.90
N SER A 298 -11.93 1.71 10.07
CA SER A 298 -12.79 0.53 10.21
C SER A 298 -13.72 0.60 11.43
N ASP A 299 -13.30 1.28 12.49
CA ASP A 299 -14.08 1.51 13.70
C ASP A 299 -14.97 2.76 13.67
N SER A 300 -14.95 3.53 12.56
CA SER A 300 -15.63 4.83 12.46
C SER A 300 -15.20 5.81 13.57
N ALA A 301 -13.91 5.82 13.89
CA ALA A 301 -13.31 6.66 14.91
C ALA A 301 -13.04 8.08 14.39
N LEU A 302 -12.82 8.25 13.09
CA LEU A 302 -12.81 9.55 12.42
C LEU A 302 -14.24 10.05 12.19
N ILE A 303 -14.40 11.35 11.92
CA ILE A 303 -15.73 11.97 11.78
C ILE A 303 -15.88 12.74 10.47
N GLY A 304 -17.14 12.97 10.09
CA GLY A 304 -17.48 13.75 8.90
C GLY A 304 -17.13 12.97 7.64
N ASP A 305 -16.51 13.65 6.69
CA ASP A 305 -16.15 13.11 5.37
C ASP A 305 -15.00 12.08 5.41
N TYR A 306 -14.54 11.69 6.60
CA TYR A 306 -13.50 10.68 6.79
C TYR A 306 -14.01 9.37 7.42
N THR A 307 -15.30 9.34 7.79
CA THR A 307 -15.87 8.25 8.59
C THR A 307 -15.94 6.97 7.76
N GLY A 308 -15.21 5.93 8.14
CA GLY A 308 -15.20 4.65 7.42
C GLY A 308 -14.35 4.62 6.15
N ASP A 309 -13.64 5.72 5.84
CA ASP A 309 -12.88 5.85 4.60
C ASP A 309 -11.45 5.30 4.73
N GLY A 310 -10.79 5.15 3.57
CA GLY A 310 -9.42 4.67 3.46
C GLY A 310 -8.40 5.80 3.35
N PHE A 311 -7.15 5.51 3.69
CA PHE A 311 -6.02 6.40 3.51
C PHE A 311 -4.81 5.63 3.01
N VAL A 312 -4.10 6.16 2.02
CA VAL A 312 -2.93 5.52 1.42
C VAL A 312 -1.75 6.47 1.32
N LEU A 313 -0.57 5.96 1.62
CA LEU A 313 0.71 6.69 1.54
C LEU A 313 1.36 6.53 0.17
N ALA A 314 2.05 7.57 -0.29
CA ALA A 314 3.01 7.46 -1.40
C ALA A 314 4.44 7.56 -0.89
N PHE A 315 5.23 6.50 -1.11
CA PHE A 315 6.62 6.43 -0.67
C PHE A 315 7.54 7.37 -1.45
N THR A 316 7.27 7.58 -2.74
CA THR A 316 8.13 8.42 -3.57
C THR A 316 7.61 9.85 -3.62
N GLY A 317 8.52 10.82 -3.71
CA GLY A 317 8.20 12.25 -3.80
C GLY A 317 8.53 12.84 -5.17
N GLY A 318 7.93 13.96 -5.53
CA GLY A 318 8.08 14.59 -6.84
C GLY A 318 9.51 15.11 -7.11
N ASN A 319 10.11 14.67 -8.22
CA ASN A 319 11.40 15.12 -8.75
C ASN A 319 12.60 15.03 -7.79
N ASP A 320 12.64 14.01 -6.94
CA ASP A 320 13.91 13.62 -6.33
C ASP A 320 14.75 12.86 -7.37
N GLY A 321 15.88 13.45 -7.77
CA GLY A 321 16.81 12.85 -8.73
C GLY A 321 17.52 11.59 -8.20
N ALA A 322 17.24 11.17 -6.96
CA ALA A 322 17.67 9.90 -6.39
C ALA A 322 16.76 8.72 -6.78
N PHE A 323 15.52 8.95 -7.23
CA PHE A 323 14.63 7.87 -7.66
C PHE A 323 14.87 7.46 -9.10
N LEU A 324 14.71 6.15 -9.34
CA LEU A 324 15.01 5.51 -10.62
C LEU A 324 14.03 5.89 -11.74
N LEU A 325 12.83 6.41 -11.42
CA LEU A 325 11.74 6.64 -12.38
C LEU A 325 11.09 8.01 -12.17
N GLN A 326 10.50 8.59 -13.23
CA GLN A 326 9.89 9.92 -13.18
C GLN A 326 8.43 9.86 -12.75
N HIS A 327 8.02 10.74 -11.82
CA HIS A 327 6.70 10.66 -11.21
C HIS A 327 5.66 11.55 -11.91
N MET A 328 5.77 11.76 -13.23
CA MET A 328 4.74 12.45 -14.02
C MET A 328 4.19 13.76 -13.40
N ASN A 329 5.07 14.59 -12.84
CA ASN A 329 4.73 15.83 -12.09
C ASN A 329 3.84 15.66 -10.85
N ASP A 330 3.62 14.42 -10.43
CA ASP A 330 2.94 14.09 -9.19
C ASP A 330 3.85 14.41 -7.99
N PRO A 331 3.31 15.05 -6.95
CA PRO A 331 4.10 15.51 -5.82
C PRO A 331 4.54 14.39 -4.88
N GLY A 332 3.79 13.28 -4.76
CA GLY A 332 4.07 12.16 -3.84
C GLY A 332 4.39 12.56 -2.39
N GLU A 333 5.07 11.67 -1.66
CA GLU A 333 5.50 11.86 -0.25
C GLU A 333 4.38 12.42 0.63
N ASP A 334 3.20 11.84 0.47
CA ASP A 334 1.93 12.35 0.95
C ASP A 334 1.02 11.25 1.51
N LEU A 335 -0.08 11.69 2.12
CA LEU A 335 -1.20 10.85 2.53
C LEU A 335 -2.42 11.28 1.73
N LEU A 336 -2.98 10.35 0.95
CA LEU A 336 -4.24 10.52 0.25
C LEU A 336 -5.38 9.94 1.09
N HIS A 337 -6.45 10.70 1.24
CA HIS A 337 -7.77 10.21 1.65
C HIS A 337 -8.48 9.62 0.43
N LEU A 338 -9.06 8.44 0.60
CA LEU A 338 -9.73 7.65 -0.43
C LEU A 338 -11.23 7.58 -0.14
N GLU A 339 -12.03 8.31 -0.91
CA GLU A 339 -13.48 8.22 -0.86
C GLU A 339 -13.96 7.19 -1.89
N LEU A 340 -14.48 6.05 -1.41
CA LEU A 340 -14.97 4.96 -2.27
C LEU A 340 -16.48 5.06 -2.46
N THR A 341 -16.91 5.11 -3.72
CA THR A 341 -18.33 5.06 -4.10
C THR A 341 -18.64 3.76 -4.80
N ALA A 342 -19.62 3.00 -4.30
CA ALA A 342 -20.06 1.77 -4.93
C ALA A 342 -20.53 2.01 -6.38
N SER A 343 -20.04 1.20 -7.31
CA SER A 343 -20.33 1.28 -8.74
C SER A 343 -20.47 -0.12 -9.32
N GLY A 344 -21.71 -0.57 -9.52
CA GLY A 344 -21.98 -1.94 -9.98
C GLY A 344 -21.56 -2.99 -8.94
N ASP A 345 -20.63 -3.85 -9.31
CA ASP A 345 -20.00 -4.89 -8.49
C ASP A 345 -18.58 -4.51 -8.03
N THR A 346 -18.21 -3.24 -8.14
CA THR A 346 -16.94 -2.67 -7.67
C THR A 346 -17.16 -1.26 -7.10
N PHE A 347 -16.09 -0.45 -7.05
CA PHE A 347 -16.09 0.94 -6.62
C PHE A 347 -15.54 1.86 -7.70
N THR A 348 -15.82 3.14 -7.55
CA THR A 348 -15.01 4.24 -8.05
C THR A 348 -14.42 5.00 -6.87
N MET A 349 -13.34 5.73 -7.10
CA MET A 349 -12.58 6.44 -6.08
C MET A 349 -12.45 7.92 -6.41
N GLN A 350 -12.50 8.77 -5.38
CA GLN A 350 -11.92 10.10 -5.41
C GLN A 350 -10.80 10.13 -4.38
N SER A 351 -9.61 10.55 -4.80
CA SER A 351 -8.46 10.69 -3.91
C SER A 351 -8.08 12.14 -3.71
N THR A 352 -8.00 12.56 -2.45
CA THR A 352 -7.61 13.92 -2.06
C THR A 352 -6.43 13.87 -1.13
N ARG A 353 -5.40 14.67 -1.41
CA ARG A 353 -4.24 14.78 -0.54
C ARG A 353 -4.57 15.60 0.70
N ILE A 354 -4.34 15.01 1.87
CA ILE A 354 -4.66 15.63 3.16
C ILE A 354 -3.43 15.95 4.02
N ALA A 355 -2.29 15.31 3.74
CA ALA A 355 -1.00 15.64 4.35
C ALA A 355 0.14 15.41 3.34
N GLN A 356 1.25 16.13 3.48
CA GLN A 356 2.40 16.06 2.57
C GLN A 356 3.69 16.45 3.28
N GLY A 357 4.82 16.20 2.61
CA GLY A 357 6.15 16.58 3.08
C GLY A 357 6.79 15.53 3.98
N PHE A 358 6.27 14.30 3.91
CA PHE A 358 6.92 13.14 4.49
C PHE A 358 8.25 12.87 3.77
N LEU A 359 9.08 12.06 4.40
CA LEU A 359 10.30 11.51 3.83
C LEU A 359 10.12 10.00 3.71
N ASN A 360 9.73 9.56 2.52
CA ASN A 360 9.50 8.14 2.22
C ASN A 360 8.59 7.44 3.25
N PRO A 361 7.32 7.85 3.36
CA PRO A 361 6.37 7.23 4.28
C PRO A 361 6.08 5.79 3.84
N ILE A 362 6.04 4.87 4.80
CA ILE A 362 5.94 3.42 4.53
C ILE A 362 4.69 2.78 5.11
N ASP A 363 4.20 3.27 6.25
CA ASP A 363 3.10 2.63 6.96
C ASP A 363 2.31 3.62 7.83
N SER A 364 1.07 3.30 8.17
CA SER A 364 0.21 4.13 9.00
C SER A 364 -0.81 3.36 9.83
N GLU A 365 -1.17 3.89 10.98
CA GLU A 365 -2.17 3.30 11.89
C GLU A 365 -3.14 4.36 12.43
N ILE A 366 -4.41 3.98 12.65
CA ILE A 366 -5.43 4.84 13.26
C ILE A 366 -5.54 4.53 14.76
N ILE A 367 -5.43 5.56 15.59
CA ILE A 367 -5.72 5.46 17.02
C ILE A 367 -6.62 6.63 17.40
N GLU A 368 -7.84 6.32 17.83
CA GLU A 368 -8.89 7.30 18.08
C GLU A 368 -9.11 8.21 16.85
N ASN A 369 -8.96 9.52 17.00
CA ASN A 369 -9.14 10.50 15.93
C ASN A 369 -7.83 10.87 15.22
N LYS A 370 -6.83 10.00 15.26
CA LYS A 370 -5.49 10.31 14.77
C LYS A 370 -5.00 9.24 13.82
N ILE A 371 -4.29 9.67 12.79
CA ILE A 371 -3.46 8.80 11.97
C ILE A 371 -2.01 9.02 12.37
N TYR A 372 -1.31 7.93 12.68
CA TYR A 372 0.14 7.92 12.86
C TYR A 372 0.80 7.44 11.56
N VAL A 373 1.80 8.14 11.07
CA VAL A 373 2.52 7.81 9.82
C VAL A 373 3.98 7.54 10.12
N MET A 374 4.51 6.40 9.68
CA MET A 374 5.91 6.01 9.83
C MET A 374 6.71 6.26 8.55
N GLU A 375 7.90 6.84 8.70
CA GLU A 375 8.85 7.06 7.61
C GLU A 375 9.96 6.01 7.56
N PHE A 376 10.39 5.66 6.35
CA PHE A 376 11.47 4.71 6.11
C PHE A 376 12.79 5.22 6.66
N THR A 377 13.48 4.43 7.48
CA THR A 377 14.68 4.88 8.21
C THR A 377 15.90 5.10 7.30
N ASN A 378 16.60 6.24 7.50
CA ASN A 378 17.88 6.69 6.93
C ASN A 378 18.56 5.73 5.93
N SER A 379 18.04 5.73 4.70
CA SER A 379 18.55 4.93 3.58
C SER A 379 19.43 5.78 2.65
N TRP A 380 19.95 5.16 1.58
CA TRP A 380 20.63 5.90 0.52
C TRP A 380 19.70 6.91 -0.20
N LEU A 381 18.38 6.70 -0.16
CA LEU A 381 17.36 7.62 -0.69
C LEU A 381 17.24 8.87 0.19
N ASN A 382 17.35 8.69 1.51
CA ASN A 382 17.11 9.74 2.51
C ASN A 382 18.39 10.53 2.82
N ASN A 383 19.51 10.23 2.14
CA ASN A 383 20.79 10.88 2.40
C ASN A 383 20.81 12.26 1.72
N PRO A 384 20.67 13.36 2.47
CA PRO A 384 20.68 14.69 1.88
C PRO A 384 21.99 14.95 1.13
N SER A 385 21.90 15.81 0.12
CA SER A 385 23.05 16.60 -0.34
C SER A 385 23.86 17.10 0.88
N PRO A 386 25.21 17.13 0.86
CA PRO A 386 26.03 17.60 1.98
C PRO A 386 25.78 19.06 2.42
N TRP A 387 24.84 19.75 1.75
CA TRP A 387 24.44 21.13 1.94
C TRP A 387 23.01 21.28 2.50
N ASP A 388 22.26 20.19 2.62
CA ASP A 388 20.91 20.18 3.18
C ASP A 388 20.96 19.62 4.61
N ASP A 389 20.17 20.19 5.52
CA ASP A 389 20.12 19.71 6.90
C ASP A 389 19.62 18.26 6.86
N ALA A 390 20.33 17.34 7.54
CA ALA A 390 19.92 15.94 7.59
C ALA A 390 18.52 15.79 8.15
N ARG A 391 17.54 15.57 7.26
CA ARG A 391 16.18 15.18 7.61
C ARG A 391 16.27 13.81 8.26
N SER A 392 16.01 13.75 9.57
CA SER A 392 15.83 12.49 10.28
C SER A 392 14.40 12.01 10.08
N THR A 393 14.25 10.72 9.84
CA THR A 393 12.95 10.06 9.69
C THR A 393 12.19 10.07 11.01
N GLN A 394 10.88 10.22 10.95
CA GLN A 394 10.01 10.43 12.11
C GLN A 394 8.77 9.52 12.05
N ILE A 395 8.05 9.51 13.19
CA ILE A 395 6.64 9.09 13.21
C ILE A 395 5.84 10.38 13.37
N TRP A 396 4.95 10.63 12.43
CA TRP A 396 4.08 11.81 12.42
C TRP A 396 2.73 11.48 13.01
N GLU A 397 2.12 12.48 13.66
CA GLU A 397 0.75 12.41 14.15
C GLU A 397 -0.10 13.41 13.38
N ILE A 398 -1.19 12.94 12.78
CA ILE A 398 -2.20 13.75 12.09
C ILE A 398 -3.48 13.68 12.91
N THR A 399 -3.90 14.81 13.47
CA THR A 399 -5.10 14.88 14.32
C THR A 399 -6.32 15.35 13.54
N PHE A 400 -7.37 14.54 13.55
CA PHE A 400 -8.67 14.85 12.96
C PHE A 400 -9.62 15.48 13.98
N PRO A 401 -10.68 16.18 13.55
CA PRO A 401 -11.70 16.67 14.48
C PRO A 401 -12.35 15.55 15.31
N GLN A 402 -12.70 15.83 16.56
CA GLN A 402 -13.52 14.95 17.40
C GLN A 402 -14.91 15.54 17.63
N ASN A 403 -15.93 14.68 17.74
CA ASN A 403 -17.21 15.09 18.30
C ASN A 403 -16.99 15.50 19.76
N SER A 404 -17.18 16.78 20.07
CA SER A 404 -17.19 17.25 21.46
C SER A 404 -18.41 16.67 22.20
N THR A 405 -18.27 15.50 22.82
CA THR A 405 -19.24 15.05 23.83
C THR A 405 -18.88 15.66 25.18
N THR A 406 -19.01 16.98 25.31
CA THR A 406 -19.00 17.60 26.62
C THR A 406 -20.33 17.28 27.33
N THR A 407 -20.37 16.18 28.07
CA THR A 407 -21.21 16.09 29.26
C THR A 407 -20.53 16.81 30.42
N GLU A 408 -20.13 18.06 30.22
CA GLU A 408 -19.87 18.93 31.35
C GLU A 408 -21.23 19.36 31.89
N ARG A 409 -21.55 18.87 33.09
CA ARG A 409 -22.64 19.38 33.90
C ARG A 409 -22.39 20.88 34.05
N ALA A 410 -23.10 21.70 33.28
CA ALA A 410 -22.95 23.16 33.21
C ALA A 410 -22.69 23.76 34.60
N GLY A 411 -21.42 23.91 34.93
CA GLY A 411 -20.98 24.84 35.94
C GLY A 411 -21.21 26.21 35.33
N GLU A 412 -21.85 27.10 36.07
CA GLU A 412 -22.07 28.49 35.69
C GLU A 412 -20.71 29.21 35.50
N GLY A 413 -20.07 28.98 34.37
CA GLY A 413 -18.87 29.66 33.89
C GLY A 413 -19.24 30.51 32.70
N ILE A 414 -19.16 31.82 32.86
CA ILE A 414 -19.46 32.78 31.79
C ILE A 414 -18.31 32.72 30.78
N ALA A 415 -18.60 32.37 29.53
CA ALA A 415 -17.64 32.43 28.42
C ALA A 415 -17.18 33.87 28.15
N HIS A 416 -15.87 34.07 27.95
CA HIS A 416 -15.23 35.39 27.93
C HIS A 416 -14.85 35.92 26.53
N SER A 417 -14.96 35.13 25.46
CA SER A 417 -14.59 35.55 24.11
C SER A 417 -15.55 35.04 23.03
N ILE A 418 -15.56 35.75 21.91
CA ILE A 418 -16.16 35.33 20.64
C ILE A 418 -14.97 35.08 19.71
N GLU A 419 -14.83 33.87 19.18
CA GLU A 419 -13.72 33.49 18.28
C GLU A 419 -14.27 32.95 16.95
N LEU A 420 -13.55 33.23 15.88
CA LEU A 420 -13.84 32.77 14.52
C LEU A 420 -12.73 31.82 14.10
N SER A 421 -13.05 30.54 13.90
CA SER A 421 -12.09 29.53 13.49
C SER A 421 -11.78 29.60 12.00
N GLN A 422 -10.56 29.25 11.63
CA GLN A 422 -10.11 29.23 10.23
C GLN A 422 -10.76 28.05 9.48
N ASN A 423 -11.19 28.27 8.24
CA ASN A 423 -11.74 27.22 7.38
C ASN A 423 -10.58 26.50 6.66
N TYR A 424 -10.55 25.16 6.73
CA TYR A 424 -9.56 24.30 6.06
C TYR A 424 -10.32 23.25 5.23
N PRO A 425 -9.82 22.85 4.04
CA PRO A 425 -8.59 23.29 3.37
C PRO A 425 -8.80 24.45 2.37
N ASN A 426 -7.72 25.21 2.14
CA ASN A 426 -7.57 26.15 1.01
C ASN A 426 -6.53 25.51 0.06
N PRO A 427 -6.79 25.35 -1.26
CA PRO A 427 -7.56 26.24 -2.14
C PRO A 427 -9.10 26.15 -2.07
N PHE A 428 -9.76 27.23 -2.48
CA PHE A 428 -11.18 27.57 -2.26
C PHE A 428 -12.22 26.58 -2.81
N ASN A 429 -13.07 26.06 -1.92
CA ASN A 429 -14.40 25.56 -2.27
C ASN A 429 -15.35 26.72 -2.66
N PRO A 430 -16.27 26.56 -3.64
CA PRO A 430 -17.22 27.59 -4.08
C PRO A 430 -18.27 27.96 -3.02
N SER A 431 -18.29 27.27 -1.89
CA SER A 431 -19.08 27.59 -0.71
C SER A 431 -18.23 27.46 0.54
N THR A 432 -18.47 28.32 1.53
CA THR A 432 -17.77 28.31 2.82
C THR A 432 -18.81 28.22 3.93
N SER A 433 -18.62 27.25 4.82
CA SER A 433 -19.40 27.11 6.04
C SER A 433 -18.69 27.85 7.17
N ILE A 434 -19.33 28.87 7.74
CA ILE A 434 -18.82 29.60 8.90
C ILE A 434 -19.61 29.17 10.14
N SER A 435 -18.92 28.53 11.08
CA SER A 435 -19.47 28.19 12.40
C SER A 435 -19.20 29.33 13.39
N PHE A 436 -20.19 29.66 14.21
CA PHE A 436 -20.07 30.64 15.30
C PHE A 436 -20.88 30.21 16.51
N GLU A 437 -20.41 30.58 17.70
CA GLU A 437 -21.16 30.39 18.95
C GLU A 437 -21.58 31.72 19.55
N LEU A 438 -22.76 31.75 20.17
CA LEU A 438 -23.25 32.90 20.92
C LEU A 438 -23.52 32.51 22.38
N PRO A 439 -23.09 33.33 23.36
CA PRO A 439 -23.39 33.09 24.76
C PRO A 439 -24.88 33.27 25.11
N THR A 440 -25.65 33.97 24.27
CA THR A 440 -27.12 34.08 24.37
C THR A 440 -27.75 34.18 22.98
N SER A 441 -28.95 33.61 22.80
CA SER A 441 -29.66 33.68 21.51
C SER A 441 -29.94 35.13 21.11
N GLY A 442 -29.42 35.54 19.96
CA GLY A 442 -29.58 36.89 19.42
C GLY A 442 -29.70 36.86 17.90
N LYS A 443 -30.16 37.97 17.30
CA LYS A 443 -30.13 38.10 15.83
C LYS A 443 -28.70 38.31 15.37
N VAL A 444 -28.24 37.44 14.47
CA VAL A 444 -26.95 37.55 13.80
C VAL A 444 -27.19 38.00 12.36
N SER A 445 -26.41 38.96 11.88
CA SER A 445 -26.35 39.34 10.48
C SER A 445 -24.93 39.11 10.01
N LEU A 446 -24.75 38.18 9.08
CA LEU A 446 -23.50 38.02 8.35
C LEU A 446 -23.59 38.92 7.10
N ASN A 447 -22.68 39.87 6.96
CA ASN A 447 -22.54 40.67 5.74
C ASN A 447 -21.21 40.27 5.10
N VAL A 448 -21.25 39.93 3.80
CA VAL A 448 -20.08 39.58 2.99
C VAL A 448 -19.67 40.79 2.16
#